data_AF-A0A2X2SYA3-F1
#
_entry.id   AF-A0A2X2SYA3-F1
#
_cell.length_a   1.000
_cell.length_b   1.000
_cell.length_c   1.000
_cell.angle_alpha   90.00
_cell.angle_beta   90.00
_cell.angle_gamma   90.00
#
_symmetry.space_group_name_H-M   'P 1'
#
loop_
_entity.id
_entity.type
_entity.pdbx_description
1 polymer ?
#
loop_
_entity_poly.entity_id
_entity_poly.type
_entity_poly.pdbx_seq_one_letter_code
_entity_poly.pdbx_strand_id
1 'polypeptide(L)'
;MIRGMNMAYEQGTARRTQIEGINIAAKTGTAENFIKVNGKRMQLTDHSIFVAFAPIEDPKIAIAVFVENGYYGARVAAPIASLMIEKYLKGEVYRCDLEKQMLEKSLEDEYMKPYSGLPFTINR
;
A
#
# COMPACT_ATOMS: atom_id res chain seq x y z
N MET A 1 8.23 -19.40 -8.11
CA MET A 1 8.21 -17.96 -7.79
C MET A 1 6.78 -17.43 -7.63
N ILE A 2 5.91 -17.57 -8.62
CA ILE A 2 4.51 -17.07 -8.58
C ILE A 2 3.72 -17.58 -7.36
N ARG A 3 3.78 -18.90 -7.06
CA ARG A 3 3.18 -19.48 -5.86
C ARG A 3 3.65 -18.81 -4.56
N GLY A 4 4.92 -18.42 -4.48
CA GLY A 4 5.46 -17.75 -3.29
C GLY A 4 4.90 -16.33 -3.11
N MET A 5 4.72 -15.59 -4.21
CA MET A 5 4.07 -14.26 -4.19
C MET A 5 2.59 -14.38 -3.83
N ASN A 6 1.90 -15.37 -4.39
CA ASN A 6 0.50 -15.64 -4.06
C ASN A 6 0.34 -16.03 -2.59
N MET A 7 1.17 -16.92 -2.04
CA MET A 7 1.14 -17.24 -0.61
C MET A 7 1.44 -16.03 0.29
N ALA A 8 2.38 -15.16 -0.10
CA ALA A 8 2.67 -13.93 0.64
C ALA A 8 1.48 -12.94 0.65
N TYR A 9 0.66 -12.97 -0.40
CA TYR A 9 -0.57 -12.20 -0.49
C TYR A 9 -1.73 -12.87 0.28
N GLU A 10 -1.86 -14.19 0.18
CA GLU A 10 -2.95 -14.95 0.79
C GLU A 10 -2.84 -15.07 2.31
N GLN A 11 -1.63 -15.34 2.79
CA GLN A 11 -1.35 -15.70 4.18
C GLN A 11 -0.52 -14.62 4.90
N GLY A 12 0.01 -13.65 4.15
CA GLY A 12 0.89 -12.61 4.69
C GLY A 12 0.19 -11.31 5.03
N THR A 13 0.97 -10.23 5.04
CA THR A 13 0.56 -8.92 5.55
C THR A 13 -0.56 -8.25 4.74
N ALA A 14 -0.78 -8.67 3.50
CA ALA A 14 -1.78 -8.11 2.58
C ALA A 14 -3.12 -8.87 2.59
N ARG A 15 -3.33 -9.82 3.51
CA ARG A 15 -4.55 -10.65 3.55
C ARG A 15 -5.87 -9.87 3.53
N ARG A 16 -5.91 -8.67 4.12
CA ARG A 16 -7.11 -7.82 4.17
C ARG A 16 -7.50 -7.18 2.84
N THR A 17 -6.59 -7.21 1.86
CA THR A 17 -6.75 -6.58 0.55
C THR A 17 -6.98 -7.63 -0.53
N GLN A 18 -7.50 -8.81 -0.16
CA GLN A 18 -7.93 -9.86 -1.08
C GLN A 18 -9.18 -9.45 -1.84
N ILE A 19 -9.19 -9.79 -3.13
CA ILE A 19 -10.36 -9.60 -4.00
C ILE A 19 -11.03 -10.96 -4.18
N GLU A 20 -12.31 -11.04 -3.83
CA GLU A 20 -13.06 -12.28 -3.97
C GLU A 20 -13.12 -12.71 -5.44
N GLY A 21 -12.76 -13.98 -5.69
CA GLY A 21 -12.76 -14.61 -7.00
C GLY A 21 -11.58 -14.27 -7.91
N ILE A 22 -10.56 -13.52 -7.43
CA ILE A 22 -9.38 -13.17 -8.24
C ILE A 22 -8.10 -13.62 -7.52
N ASN A 23 -7.36 -14.53 -8.15
CA ASN A 23 -6.06 -14.95 -7.66
C ASN A 23 -4.99 -13.92 -8.06
N ILE A 24 -4.28 -13.39 -7.06
CA ILE A 24 -3.26 -12.35 -7.25
C ILE A 24 -1.92 -12.85 -6.74
N ALA A 25 -0.88 -12.60 -7.53
CA ALA A 25 0.50 -12.71 -7.09
C ALA A 25 1.01 -11.32 -6.75
N ALA A 26 1.35 -11.09 -5.48
CA ALA A 26 1.79 -9.78 -5.02
C ALA A 26 2.94 -9.82 -4.03
N LYS A 27 3.58 -8.68 -3.85
CA LYS A 27 4.59 -8.45 -2.82
C LYS A 27 4.43 -7.07 -2.21
N THR A 28 4.46 -7.02 -0.89
CA THR A 28 4.55 -5.77 -0.12
C THR A 28 6.01 -5.36 0.04
N GLY A 29 6.24 -4.06 0.01
CA GLY A 29 7.49 -3.42 0.37
C GLY A 29 7.25 -2.26 1.32
N THR A 30 8.26 -1.95 2.10
CA THR A 30 8.32 -0.77 2.96
C THR A 30 9.70 -0.17 2.74
N ALA A 31 9.78 1.12 2.42
CA ALA A 31 11.06 1.82 2.28
C ALA A 31 11.19 2.89 3.36
N GLU A 32 12.25 2.82 4.15
CA GLU A 32 12.52 3.80 5.18
C GLU A 32 12.76 5.19 4.55
N ASN A 33 12.16 6.21 5.15
CA ASN A 33 12.24 7.59 4.69
C ASN A 33 13.01 8.46 5.67
N PHE A 34 13.90 9.32 5.17
CA PHE A 34 14.71 10.22 5.99
C PHE A 34 14.82 11.61 5.37
N ILE A 35 14.75 12.64 6.21
CA ILE A 35 14.99 14.04 5.84
C ILE A 35 16.10 14.63 6.70
N LYS A 36 16.67 15.76 6.25
CA LYS A 36 17.63 16.55 7.02
C LYS A 36 17.02 17.91 7.33
N VAL A 37 16.82 18.20 8.62
CA VAL A 37 16.30 19.49 9.11
C VAL A 37 17.35 20.10 10.03
N ASN A 38 17.78 21.34 9.76
CA ASN A 38 18.80 22.05 10.55
C ASN A 38 20.07 21.21 10.80
N GLY A 39 20.55 20.50 9.77
CA GLY A 39 21.74 19.67 9.88
C GLY A 39 21.53 18.27 10.49
N LYS A 40 20.38 17.99 11.10
CA LYS A 40 20.08 16.71 11.78
C LYS A 40 19.25 15.79 10.88
N ARG A 41 19.66 14.52 10.77
CA ARG A 41 18.88 13.47 10.07
C ARG A 41 17.72 13.05 10.95
N MET A 42 16.51 13.07 10.39
CA MET A 42 15.27 12.68 11.05
C MET A 42 14.60 11.59 10.22
N GLN A 43 14.12 10.54 10.88
CA GLN A 43 13.33 9.50 10.22
C GLN A 43 11.88 9.99 10.08
N LEU A 44 11.33 9.81 8.88
CA LEU A 44 9.94 10.09 8.56
C LEU A 44 9.17 8.77 8.49
N THR A 45 7.86 8.87 8.32
CA THR A 45 7.02 7.70 8.08
C THR A 45 7.45 7.01 6.78
N ASP A 46 7.51 5.69 6.83
CA ASP A 46 8.01 4.89 5.72
C ASP A 46 7.11 5.01 4.49
N HIS A 47 7.65 4.69 3.33
CA HIS A 47 6.90 4.60 2.09
C HIS A 47 6.23 3.24 1.94
N SER A 48 4.96 3.27 1.53
CA SER A 48 4.15 2.09 1.29
C SER A 48 4.34 1.63 -0.14
N ILE A 49 4.77 0.39 -0.34
CA ILE A 49 5.01 -0.17 -1.66
C ILE A 49 4.22 -1.46 -1.83
N PHE A 50 3.58 -1.61 -3.00
CA PHE A 50 2.92 -2.84 -3.38
C PHE A 50 3.07 -3.09 -4.87
N VAL A 51 3.49 -4.30 -5.24
CA VAL A 51 3.61 -4.72 -6.63
C VAL A 51 2.81 -6.01 -6.82
N ALA A 52 2.01 -6.08 -7.86
CA ALA A 52 1.14 -7.23 -8.13
C ALA A 52 0.88 -7.44 -9.62
N PHE A 53 0.48 -8.65 -9.98
CA PHE A 53 -0.20 -8.93 -11.24
C PHE A 53 -1.39 -9.87 -11.02
N ALA A 54 -2.40 -9.73 -11.87
CA ALA A 54 -3.67 -10.46 -11.75
C ALA A 54 -4.41 -10.60 -13.10
N PRO A 55 -5.26 -11.64 -13.24
CA PRO A 55 -5.25 -12.89 -12.46
C PRO A 55 -3.93 -13.66 -12.62
N ILE A 56 -3.65 -14.64 -11.77
CA ILE A 56 -2.43 -15.46 -11.90
C ILE A 56 -2.49 -16.35 -13.15
N GLU A 57 -3.66 -16.91 -13.42
CA GLU A 57 -3.89 -17.94 -14.43
C GLU A 57 -3.83 -17.38 -15.85
N ASP A 58 -4.30 -16.14 -16.03
CA ASP A 58 -4.31 -15.41 -17.29
C ASP A 58 -4.09 -13.91 -17.02
N PRO A 59 -2.85 -13.47 -16.77
CA PRO A 59 -2.56 -12.10 -16.34
C PRO A 59 -3.04 -11.04 -17.32
N LYS A 60 -3.88 -10.11 -16.84
CA LYS A 60 -4.41 -8.98 -17.62
C LYS A 60 -3.87 -7.63 -17.17
N ILE A 61 -3.44 -7.54 -15.91
CA ILE A 61 -2.90 -6.31 -15.32
C ILE A 61 -1.68 -6.61 -14.47
N ALA A 62 -0.66 -5.75 -14.61
CA ALA A 62 0.45 -5.62 -13.67
C ALA A 62 0.42 -4.20 -13.11
N ILE A 63 0.61 -4.05 -11.80
CA ILE A 63 0.50 -2.77 -11.11
C ILE A 63 1.59 -2.64 -10.04
N ALA A 64 2.13 -1.43 -9.93
CA ALA A 64 2.99 -1.01 -8.84
C ALA A 64 2.40 0.26 -8.22
N VAL A 65 2.14 0.24 -6.92
CA VAL A 65 1.67 1.39 -6.15
C VAL A 65 2.75 1.77 -5.15
N PHE A 66 3.14 3.04 -5.18
CA PHE A 66 4.10 3.64 -4.28
C PHE A 66 3.46 4.86 -3.63
N VAL A 67 3.43 4.90 -2.30
CA VAL A 67 2.83 6.00 -1.54
C VAL A 67 3.86 6.53 -0.54
N GLU A 68 4.26 7.78 -0.75
CA GLU A 68 5.15 8.49 0.15
C GLU A 68 4.49 8.72 1.51
N ASN A 69 5.28 8.57 2.58
CA ASN A 69 4.82 8.62 3.97
C ASN A 69 3.59 7.72 4.27
N GLY A 70 3.42 6.65 3.49
CA GLY A 70 2.25 5.77 3.50
C GLY A 70 2.31 4.61 4.49
N TYR A 71 3.27 4.60 5.41
CA TYR A 71 3.53 3.49 6.35
C TYR A 71 3.96 2.21 5.59
N TYR A 72 3.80 1.03 6.21
CA TYR A 72 4.13 -0.25 5.59
C TYR A 72 3.23 -0.60 4.38
N GLY A 73 3.76 -1.37 3.43
CA GLY A 73 3.12 -1.67 2.13
C GLY A 73 1.66 -2.16 2.18
N ALA A 74 1.29 -2.88 3.25
CA ALA A 74 -0.06 -3.39 3.42
C ALA A 74 -1.10 -2.35 3.88
N ARG A 75 -0.68 -1.16 4.33
CA ARG A 75 -1.57 -0.17 4.96
C ARG A 75 -2.26 0.75 3.95
N VAL A 76 -1.56 1.13 2.87
CA VAL A 76 -2.07 2.10 1.88
C VAL A 76 -1.87 1.60 0.45
N ALA A 77 -0.67 1.17 0.07
CA ALA A 77 -0.41 0.74 -1.30
C ALA A 77 -1.19 -0.53 -1.69
N ALA A 78 -1.25 -1.54 -0.82
CA ALA A 78 -1.99 -2.78 -1.10
C ALA A 78 -3.52 -2.57 -1.25
N PRO A 79 -4.21 -1.81 -0.37
CA PRO A 79 -5.62 -1.46 -0.58
C PRO A 79 -5.89 -0.77 -1.91
N ILE A 80 -5.08 0.24 -2.27
CA ILE A 80 -5.24 0.98 -3.52
C ILE A 80 -5.09 0.04 -4.72
N ALA A 81 -4.04 -0.79 -4.72
CA ALA A 81 -3.82 -1.76 -5.79
C ALA A 81 -4.99 -2.77 -5.91
N SER A 82 -5.52 -3.24 -4.78
CA SER A 82 -6.68 -4.14 -4.76
C SER A 82 -7.91 -3.51 -5.41
N LEU A 83 -8.22 -2.25 -5.08
CA LEU A 83 -9.36 -1.53 -5.64
C LEU A 83 -9.18 -1.29 -7.15
N MET A 84 -7.97 -0.92 -7.57
CA MET A 84 -7.65 -0.70 -8.98
C MET A 84 -7.73 -2.00 -9.80
N ILE A 85 -7.22 -3.11 -9.27
CA ILE A 85 -7.31 -4.43 -9.91
C ILE A 85 -8.77 -4.88 -10.00
N GLU A 86 -9.55 -4.73 -8.93
CA GLU A 86 -10.98 -5.11 -8.91
C GLU A 86 -11.75 -4.34 -9.99
N LYS A 87 -11.59 -3.01 -10.00
CA LYS A 87 -12.23 -2.15 -10.99
C LYS A 87 -11.82 -2.49 -12.41
N TYR A 88 -10.53 -2.77 -12.64
CA TYR A 88 -10.04 -3.11 -13.97
C TYR A 88 -10.60 -4.44 -14.48
N LEU A 89 -10.67 -5.47 -13.63
CA LEU A 89 -11.10 -6.81 -14.03
C LEU A 89 -12.62 -7.01 -14.03
N LYS A 90 -13.35 -6.34 -13.12
CA LYS A 90 -14.81 -6.50 -12.97
C LYS A 90 -15.62 -5.31 -13.49
N GLY A 91 -14.98 -4.17 -13.77
CA GLY A 91 -15.64 -2.93 -14.20
C GLY A 91 -16.10 -2.03 -13.04
N GLU A 92 -16.35 -2.60 -11.86
CA GLU A 92 -16.79 -1.88 -10.66
C GLU A 92 -16.00 -2.32 -9.41
N VAL A 93 -16.11 -1.53 -8.35
CA VAL A 93 -15.53 -1.81 -7.02
C VAL A 93 -16.63 -2.34 -6.11
N TYR A 94 -16.40 -3.47 -5.45
CA TYR A 94 -17.39 -4.09 -4.55
C TYR A 94 -17.02 -3.88 -3.07
N ARG A 95 -15.75 -3.60 -2.76
CA ARG A 95 -15.27 -3.26 -1.42
C ARG A 95 -15.46 -1.78 -1.10
N CYS A 96 -16.71 -1.33 -1.02
CA CYS A 96 -17.06 0.08 -0.75
C CYS A 96 -16.50 0.60 0.58
N ASP A 97 -16.35 -0.28 1.58
CA ASP A 97 -15.71 0.04 2.87
C ASP A 97 -14.25 0.46 2.69
N LEU A 98 -13.50 -0.31 1.89
CA LEU A 98 -12.09 -0.08 1.62
C LEU A 98 -11.90 1.12 0.70
N GLU A 99 -12.77 1.27 -0.31
CA GLU A 99 -12.78 2.43 -1.20
C GLU A 99 -13.00 3.73 -0.42
N LYS A 100 -14.06 3.77 0.41
CA LYS A 100 -14.33 4.91 1.28
C LYS A 100 -13.15 5.20 2.21
N GLN A 101 -12.60 4.17 2.86
CA GLN A 101 -11.42 4.31 3.72
C GLN A 101 -10.23 4.93 2.98
N MET A 102 -9.98 4.54 1.74
CA MET A 102 -8.87 5.08 0.95
C MET A 102 -9.12 6.48 0.43
N LEU A 103 -10.37 6.83 0.09
CA LEU A 103 -10.76 8.18 -0.33
C LEU A 103 -10.73 9.19 0.82
N GLU A 104 -11.11 8.78 2.03
CA GLU A 104 -11.15 9.64 3.21
C GLU A 104 -9.82 9.73 3.95
N LYS A 105 -8.88 8.81 3.69
CA LYS A 105 -7.57 8.79 4.33
C LYS A 105 -6.71 9.96 3.83
N SER A 106 -6.32 10.84 4.74
CA SER A 106 -5.29 11.84 4.51
C SER A 106 -3.93 11.41 5.07
N LEU A 107 -2.86 11.81 4.39
CA LEU A 107 -1.48 11.70 4.87
C LEU A 107 -0.89 13.08 5.24
N GLU A 108 -1.68 14.16 5.18
CA GLU A 108 -1.24 15.55 5.45
C GLU A 108 -0.45 15.65 6.76
N ASP A 109 -0.96 15.05 7.84
CA ASP A 109 -0.32 15.06 9.15
C ASP A 109 1.09 14.46 9.10
N GLU A 110 1.31 13.43 8.27
CA GLU A 110 2.62 12.81 8.09
C GLU A 110 3.61 13.76 7.40
N TYR A 111 3.15 14.53 6.42
CA TYR A 111 3.96 15.55 5.76
C TYR A 111 4.28 16.73 6.67
N MET A 112 3.38 17.07 7.61
CA MET A 112 3.54 18.21 8.51
C MET A 112 4.45 17.91 9.71
N LYS A 113 4.60 16.64 10.12
CA LYS A 113 5.48 16.21 11.23
C LYS A 113 6.84 16.91 11.28
N PRO A 114 7.69 16.89 10.23
CA PRO A 114 9.01 17.51 10.26
C PRO A 114 8.99 19.04 10.44
N TYR A 115 7.88 19.69 10.10
CA TYR A 115 7.73 21.16 10.18
C TYR A 115 7.01 21.62 11.44
N SER A 116 6.38 20.72 12.18
CA SER A 116 5.59 21.03 13.39
C SER A 116 6.41 21.59 14.55
N GLY A 117 7.72 21.37 14.57
CA GLY A 117 8.59 21.70 15.71
C GLY A 117 8.36 20.86 16.96
N LEU A 118 7.41 19.93 16.94
CA LEU A 118 7.08 19.04 18.05
C LEU A 118 7.76 17.67 17.89
N PRO A 119 8.07 16.98 19.00
CA PRO A 119 8.44 15.57 18.94
C PRO A 119 7.31 14.74 18.31
N PHE A 120 7.64 13.86 17.38
CA PHE A 120 6.69 12.97 16.72
C PHE A 120 7.17 11.53 16.68
N THR A 121 6.24 10.62 16.42
CA THR A 121 6.52 9.20 16.19
C THR A 121 6.11 8.81 14.78
N ILE A 122 6.75 7.76 14.26
CA ILE A 122 6.54 7.23 12.92
C ILE A 122 5.97 5.81 13.01
N ASN A 123 5.30 5.37 11.95
CA ASN A 123 4.91 3.98 11.73
C ASN A 123 4.05 3.32 12.84
N ARG A 124 3.17 4.08 13.52
CA ARG A 124 2.17 3.54 14.48
C ARG A 124 0.89 3.09 13.81
#